data_AF-A0A933KU10-F1
#
_entry.id   AF-A0A933KU10-F1
#
_cell.length_a   1.000
_cell.length_b   1.000
_cell.length_c   1.000
_cell.angle_alpha   90.00
_cell.angle_beta   90.00
_cell.angle_gamma   90.00
#
_symmetry.space_group_name_H-M   'P 1'
#
loop_
_entity.id
_entity.type
_entity.pdbx_description
1 polymer ?
#
loop_
_entity_poly.entity_id
_entity_poly.type
_entity_poly.pdbx_seq_one_letter_code
_entity_poly.pdbx_strand_id
1 'polypeptide(L)'
;MRAQDVNEERRQSRRRPLGDVPQIVEVKLESDPVKVVDISKGGLRLESPERLSPGAGVRLQIVAGTSTLLIRCRILRCQVKSLSAGGVVYQAAGRFEKPLPLVEDNA
;
A
#
# COMPACT_ATOMS: atom_id res chain seq x y z
N MET A 1 -13.20 -9.56 37.07
CA MET A 1 -13.10 -10.54 35.97
C MET A 1 -12.54 -9.81 34.76
N ARG A 2 -11.26 -10.00 34.40
CA ARG A 2 -10.62 -9.29 33.28
C ARG A 2 -11.04 -9.96 31.98
N ALA A 3 -11.79 -9.26 31.12
CA ALA A 3 -11.97 -9.68 29.74
C ALA A 3 -10.60 -9.66 29.07
N GLN A 4 -10.14 -10.82 28.65
CA GLN A 4 -8.95 -10.97 27.84
C GLN A 4 -9.30 -10.41 26.46
N ASP A 5 -8.64 -9.33 26.04
CA ASP A 5 -8.66 -8.87 24.66
C ASP A 5 -8.08 -10.00 23.80
N VAL A 6 -8.96 -10.81 23.23
CA VAL A 6 -8.61 -11.68 22.11
C VAL A 6 -8.25 -10.73 20.99
N ASN A 7 -6.94 -10.50 20.80
CA ASN A 7 -6.42 -9.79 19.64
C ASN A 7 -6.64 -10.67 18.42
N GLU A 8 -7.90 -10.79 17.98
CA GLU A 8 -8.26 -11.45 16.74
C GLU A 8 -7.56 -10.68 15.62
N GLU A 9 -6.54 -11.31 15.04
CA GLU A 9 -5.85 -10.76 13.88
C GLU A 9 -6.87 -10.61 12.74
N ARG A 10 -7.37 -9.37 12.57
CA ARG A 10 -8.37 -9.06 11.54
C ARG A 10 -7.78 -9.06 10.13
N ARG A 11 -6.46 -9.11 9.97
CA ARG A 11 -5.81 -9.08 8.65
C ARG A 11 -5.89 -10.44 7.99
N GLN A 12 -6.50 -10.44 6.80
CA GLN A 12 -6.63 -11.62 5.96
C GLN A 12 -5.35 -11.94 5.15
N SER A 13 -4.41 -10.99 5.04
CA SER A 13 -3.15 -11.16 4.30
C SER A 13 -1.98 -10.57 5.08
N ARG A 14 -0.87 -11.30 5.12
CA ARG A 14 0.39 -10.83 5.69
C ARG A 14 0.97 -9.69 4.86
N ARG A 15 1.45 -8.64 5.54
CA ARG A 15 2.21 -7.54 4.92
C ARG A 15 3.69 -7.89 4.91
N ARG A 16 4.34 -7.50 3.82
CA ARG A 16 5.78 -7.63 3.63
C ARG A 16 6.34 -6.30 3.13
N PRO A 17 7.52 -5.87 3.59
CA PRO A 17 8.25 -4.77 2.97
C PRO A 17 8.31 -4.93 1.45
N LEU A 18 8.31 -3.83 0.69
CA LEU A 18 8.37 -3.94 -0.77
C LEU A 18 9.64 -4.68 -1.24
N GLY A 19 10.76 -4.49 -0.53
CA GLY A 19 12.02 -5.18 -0.81
C GLY A 19 11.95 -6.71 -0.74
N ASP A 20 10.94 -7.27 -0.06
CA ASP A 20 10.70 -8.72 0.01
C ASP A 20 9.86 -9.24 -1.17
N VAL A 21 9.53 -8.37 -2.13
CA VAL A 21 8.81 -8.70 -3.37
C VAL A 21 9.69 -8.27 -4.56
N PRO A 22 10.79 -9.01 -4.85
CA PRO A 22 11.80 -8.58 -5.82
C PRO A 22 11.27 -8.49 -7.25
N GLN A 23 10.12 -9.09 -7.53
CA GLN A 23 9.44 -8.96 -8.81
C GLN A 23 8.95 -7.52 -9.05
N ILE A 24 8.65 -6.74 -8.01
CA ILE A 24 8.20 -5.36 -8.14
C ILE A 24 9.40 -4.43 -8.10
N VAL A 25 9.65 -3.75 -9.22
CA VAL A 25 10.79 -2.83 -9.39
C VAL A 25 10.38 -1.41 -8.99
N GLU A 26 9.18 -0.99 -9.36
CA GLU A 26 8.69 0.36 -9.13
C GLU A 26 7.17 0.36 -8.98
N VAL A 27 6.66 1.28 -8.15
CA VAL A 27 5.23 1.56 -8.07
C VAL A 27 5.03 3.03 -8.31
N LYS A 28 4.11 3.35 -9.23
CA LYS A 28 3.70 4.73 -9.53
C LYS A 28 2.25 4.94 -9.14
N LEU A 29 1.96 6.10 -8.60
CA LEU A 29 0.60 6.59 -8.38
C LEU A 29 0.26 7.52 -9.55
N GLU A 30 -0.75 7.15 -10.33
CA GLU A 30 -1.02 7.70 -11.65
C GLU A 30 0.21 7.62 -12.58
N SER A 31 1.13 8.59 -12.53
CA SER A 31 2.39 8.59 -13.31
C SER A 31 3.64 8.87 -12.49
N ASP A 32 3.50 9.21 -11.21
CA ASP A 32 4.61 9.61 -10.34
C ASP A 32 5.09 8.43 -9.48
N PRO A 33 6.40 8.17 -9.41
CA PRO A 33 6.95 7.17 -8.51
C PRO A 33 6.58 7.46 -7.06
N VAL A 34 6.14 6.42 -6.34
CA VAL A 34 5.81 6.52 -4.92
C VAL A 34 6.60 5.51 -4.11
N LYS A 35 6.95 5.90 -2.89
CA LYS A 35 7.62 5.00 -1.96
C LYS A 35 6.59 4.08 -1.31
N VAL A 36 6.66 2.78 -1.59
CA VAL A 36 5.84 1.77 -0.91
C VAL A 36 6.57 1.26 0.31
N VAL A 37 5.91 1.33 1.46
CA VAL A 37 6.43 0.91 2.76
C VAL A 37 6.24 -0.59 2.96
N ASP A 38 5.02 -1.06 2.74
CA ASP A 38 4.68 -2.47 2.78
C ASP A 38 3.57 -2.79 1.78
N ILE A 39 3.52 -4.05 1.36
CA ILE A 39 2.54 -4.59 0.43
C ILE A 39 2.03 -5.93 0.92
N SER A 40 0.81 -6.26 0.55
CA SER A 40 0.15 -7.54 0.76
C SER A 40 -0.64 -7.87 -0.49
N LYS A 41 -1.20 -9.08 -0.59
CA LYS A 41 -2.05 -9.43 -1.72
C LYS A 41 -3.27 -8.54 -1.88
N GLY A 42 -3.82 -8.03 -0.78
CA GLY A 42 -5.04 -7.21 -0.77
C GLY A 42 -4.82 -5.69 -0.78
N GLY A 43 -3.60 -5.19 -0.63
CA GLY A 43 -3.36 -3.76 -0.53
C GLY A 43 -1.95 -3.39 -0.14
N LEU A 44 -1.70 -2.09 0.03
CA LEU A 44 -0.37 -1.55 0.32
C LEU A 44 -0.41 -0.33 1.22
N ARG A 45 0.76 0.06 1.73
CA ARG A 45 1.02 1.33 2.37
C ARG A 45 2.07 2.10 1.59
N LEU A 46 1.80 3.36 1.25
CA LEU A 46 2.69 4.22 0.47
C LEU A 46 2.94 5.56 1.18
N GLU A 47 4.01 6.23 0.78
CA GLU A 47 4.34 7.62 1.11
C GLU A 47 4.16 8.50 -0.13
N SER A 48 3.58 9.68 0.07
CA SER A 48 3.32 10.67 -0.99
C SER A 48 3.51 12.10 -0.45
N PRO A 49 4.00 13.06 -1.26
CA PRO A 49 3.97 14.48 -0.91
C PRO A 49 2.54 15.04 -0.94
N GLU A 50 1.61 14.36 -1.60
CA GLU A 50 0.21 14.78 -1.71
C GLU A 50 -0.70 14.02 -0.74
N ARG A 51 -1.72 14.74 -0.25
CA ARG A 51 -2.74 14.14 0.62
C ARG A 51 -3.72 13.32 -0.21
N LEU A 52 -3.76 12.02 0.03
CA LEU A 52 -4.73 11.12 -0.62
C LEU A 52 -6.01 11.02 0.21
N SER A 53 -7.14 11.40 -0.39
CA SER A 53 -8.44 11.38 0.28
C SER A 53 -8.91 9.96 0.59
N PRO A 54 -9.28 9.64 1.84
CA PRO A 54 -9.96 8.38 2.17
C PRO A 54 -11.21 8.18 1.31
N GLY A 55 -11.43 6.96 0.84
CA GLY A 55 -12.51 6.60 -0.06
C GLY A 55 -12.23 6.84 -1.54
N ALA A 56 -11.21 7.62 -1.90
CA ALA A 56 -10.83 7.87 -3.28
C ALA A 56 -10.33 6.59 -3.97
N GLY A 57 -10.70 6.42 -5.24
CA GLY A 57 -10.11 5.42 -6.13
C GLY A 57 -8.91 6.03 -6.84
N VAL A 58 -7.77 5.34 -6.81
CA VAL A 58 -6.54 5.72 -7.50
C VAL A 58 -6.06 4.59 -8.39
N ARG A 59 -5.29 4.93 -9.44
CA ARG A 59 -4.61 3.94 -10.27
C ARG A 59 -3.15 3.84 -9.87
N LEU A 60 -2.71 2.60 -9.70
CA LEU A 60 -1.32 2.27 -9.46
C LEU A 60 -0.77 1.56 -10.69
N GLN A 61 0.39 2.01 -11.15
CA GLN A 61 1.20 1.29 -12.11
C GLN A 61 2.29 0.53 -11.34
N ILE A 62 2.28 -0.79 -11.43
CA ILE A 62 3.26 -1.66 -10.79
C ILE A 62 4.16 -2.20 -11.89
N VAL A 63 5.41 -1.72 -11.92
CA VAL A 63 6.43 -2.19 -12.85
C VAL A 63 7.06 -3.45 -12.24
N ALA A 64 6.93 -4.56 -12.95
CA ALA A 64 7.40 -5.86 -12.50
C ALA A 64 8.24 -6.57 -13.56
N GLY A 65 9.57 -6.47 -13.44
CA GLY A 65 10.50 -6.96 -14.45
C GLY A 65 10.22 -6.35 -15.82
N THR A 66 9.85 -7.19 -16.79
CA THR A 66 9.48 -6.79 -18.16
C THR A 66 8.00 -6.45 -18.33
N SER A 67 7.19 -6.56 -17.27
CA SER A 67 5.74 -6.35 -17.30
C SER A 67 5.33 -5.12 -16.50
N THR A 68 4.15 -4.57 -16.83
CA THR A 68 3.53 -3.49 -16.08
C THR A 68 2.08 -3.84 -15.81
N LEU A 69 1.67 -3.77 -14.55
CA LEU A 69 0.29 -3.99 -14.12
C LEU A 69 -0.38 -2.67 -13.74
N LEU A 70 -1.57 -2.42 -14.28
CA LEU A 70 -2.41 -1.30 -13.87
C LEU A 70 -3.47 -1.81 -12.89
N ILE A 71 -3.40 -1.36 -11.63
CA ILE A 71 -4.26 -1.83 -10.54
C ILE A 71 -5.07 -0.67 -9.99
N ARG A 72 -6.39 -0.87 -9.82
CA ARG A 72 -7.24 0.07 -9.08
C ARG A 72 -7.12 -0.17 -7.59
N CYS A 73 -6.96 0.91 -6.83
CA CYS A 73 -6.77 0.90 -5.40
C CYS A 73 -7.70 1.92 -4.74
N ARG A 74 -8.36 1.54 -3.65
CA ARG A 74 -9.17 2.45 -2.84
C ARG A 74 -8.41 2.87 -1.60
N ILE A 75 -8.26 4.17 -1.39
CA ILE A 75 -7.60 4.71 -0.20
C ILE A 75 -8.49 4.46 1.02
N LEU A 76 -7.93 3.82 2.04
CA LEU A 76 -8.62 3.53 3.29
C LEU A 76 -8.39 4.61 4.34
N ARG A 77 -7.15 5.11 4.41
CA ARG A 77 -6.72 6.14 5.37
C ARG A 77 -5.49 6.85 4.86
N CYS A 78 -5.32 8.09 5.29
CA CYS A 78 -4.14 8.91 5.01
C CYS A 78 -3.86 9.79 6.23
N GLN A 79 -2.59 9.85 6.64
CA GLN A 79 -2.15 10.64 7.79
C GLN A 79 -0.82 11.33 7.46
N VAL A 80 -0.53 12.44 8.15
CA VAL A 80 0.79 13.04 8.11
C VAL A 80 1.80 12.06 8.72
N LYS A 81 2.85 11.74 7.96
CA LYS A 81 3.97 10.93 8.42
C LYS A 81 5.06 11.81 9.03
N SER A 82 5.41 12.89 8.35
CA SER A 82 6.44 13.83 8.79
C SER A 82 6.19 15.21 8.23
N LEU A 83 6.68 16.22 8.95
CA LEU A 83 6.71 17.62 8.54
C LEU A 83 8.17 18.08 8.61
N SER A 84 8.68 18.64 7.52
CA SER A 84 10.02 19.23 7.46
C SER A 84 10.02 20.51 6.62
N ALA A 85 11.17 21.17 6.52
CA ALA A 85 11.34 22.32 5.63
C ALA A 85 11.06 21.98 4.15
N GLY A 86 11.20 20.70 3.77
CA GLY A 86 10.89 20.21 2.42
C GLY A 86 9.40 19.92 2.18
N GLY A 87 8.53 20.17 3.16
CA GLY A 87 7.08 19.97 3.07
C GLY A 87 6.54 18.83 3.93
N VAL A 88 5.29 18.46 3.64
CA VAL A 88 4.58 17.39 4.34
C VAL A 88 4.75 16.09 3.58
N VAL A 89 5.08 15.00 4.28
CA VAL A 89 4.98 13.65 3.73
C VAL A 89 3.77 12.98 4.34
N TYR A 90 2.88 12.49 3.50
CA TYR A 90 1.73 11.71 3.89
C TYR A 90 2.03 10.22 3.78
N GLN A 91 1.46 9.43 4.69
CA GLN A 91 1.40 7.98 4.57
C GLN A 91 -0.05 7.56 4.36
N ALA A 92 -0.30 6.86 3.26
CA ALA A 92 -1.62 6.35 2.91
C ALA A 92 -1.62 4.82 2.93
N ALA A 93 -2.75 4.23 3.34
CA ALA A 93 -3.01 2.82 3.16
C ALA A 93 -4.15 2.65 2.15
N GLY A 94 -3.96 1.77 1.18
CA GLY A 94 -4.92 1.48 0.14
C GLY A 94 -5.22 -0.01 0.03
N ARG A 95 -6.45 -0.33 -0.38
CA ARG A 95 -6.90 -1.70 -0.68
C ARG A 95 -7.03 -1.84 -2.19
N PHE A 96 -6.45 -2.88 -2.76
CA PHE A 96 -6.67 -3.20 -4.17
C PHE A 96 -8.10 -3.68 -4.40
N GLU A 97 -8.69 -3.30 -5.53
CA GLU A 97 -10.01 -3.82 -5.91
C GLU A 97 -9.96 -5.31 -6.24
N LYS A 98 -8.83 -5.77 -6.79
CA LYS A 98 -8.55 -7.18 -7.06
C LYS A 98 -7.22 -7.59 -6.40
N PRO A 99 -7.10 -8.84 -5.91
CA PRO A 99 -5.85 -9.38 -5.41
C PRO A 99 -4.69 -9.14 -6.37
N LEU A 100 -3.55 -8.70 -5.86
CA LEU A 100 -2.35 -8.51 -6.67
C LEU A 100 -1.71 -9.87 -6.99
N PRO A 101 -1.58 -10.27 -8.27
CA PRO A 101 -1.12 -11.62 -8.62
C PRO A 101 0.35 -11.88 -8.29
N LEU A 102 1.15 -10.83 -8.10
CA LEU A 102 2.58 -10.91 -7.80
C LEU A 102 2.88 -11.15 -6.31
N VAL A 103 1.87 -11.13 -5.45
CA VAL A 103 2.03 -11.28 -4.00
C VAL A 103 1.20 -12.46 -3.52
N GLU A 104 1.88 -13.47 -3.01
CA GLU A 104 1.22 -14.66 -2.46
C GLU A 104 0.65 -14.39 -1.06
N ASP A 105 -0.47 -15.03 -0.75
CA ASP A 105 -0.92 -15.20 0.63
C ASP A 105 -0.24 -16.47 1.14
N ASN A 106 0.80 -16.31 1.96
CA ASN A 106 1.24 -17.44 2.76
C ASN A 106 0.35 -17.44 3.99
N ALA A 107 -0.57 -18.40 4.03
CA ALA A 107 -1.37 -18.73 5.22
C ALA A 107 -0.46 -19.09 6.40
#